data_AF-A0A8C9XAS2-F1
#
_entry.id   AF-A0A8C9XAS2-F1
#
_cell.length_a   1.000
_cell.length_b   1.000
_cell.length_c   1.000
_cell.angle_alpha   90.00
_cell.angle_beta   90.00
_cell.angle_gamma   90.00
#
_symmetry.space_group_name_H-M   'P 1'
#
loop_
_entity.id
_entity.type
_entity.pdbx_description
1 polymer ?
#
loop_
_entity_poly.entity_id
_entity_poly.type
_entity_poly.pdbx_seq_one_letter_code
_entity_poly.pdbx_strand_id
1 'polypeptide(L)'
;HIQMRKLSPAHLAAFARYVAESRHVNTECDLVHHSVEHGLKSDSQHIGKMMCGVCLDVVLAKERPVERSFGILPNCRHCYCLKCIQSWKRVLYAQKKPLACPECRAVSHYYIKSSDWVVDEAEKQALIQKHKKLMAAIPCRYVSRGRGICNLGPSPVSFNIHTLLRMFLLYVSSMLVSLLTSYLVFIIVLCFAVYLNTDD
;
A
#
# COMPACT_ATOMS: atom_id res chain seq x y z
N HIS A 1 -19.98 7.73 9.95
CA HIS A 1 -21.04 7.49 8.95
C HIS A 1 -20.42 7.22 7.57
N ILE A 2 -20.37 5.96 7.12
CA ILE A 2 -19.82 5.55 5.82
C ILE A 2 -21.00 5.28 4.88
N GLN A 3 -21.28 6.17 3.92
CA GLN A 3 -22.33 5.91 2.93
C GLN A 3 -21.85 4.84 1.92
N MET A 4 -22.50 3.67 1.97
CA MET A 4 -22.21 2.43 1.23
C MET A 4 -22.87 2.35 -0.17
N ARG A 5 -23.36 3.45 -0.74
CA ARG A 5 -24.33 3.38 -1.85
C ARG A 5 -23.80 3.20 -3.29
N LYS A 6 -22.51 2.98 -3.55
CA LYS A 6 -21.99 2.86 -4.94
C LYS A 6 -20.83 1.86 -5.12
N LEU A 7 -20.89 0.69 -4.50
CA LEU A 7 -19.98 -0.42 -4.81
C LEU A 7 -20.77 -1.52 -5.51
N SER A 8 -20.18 -2.13 -6.56
CA SER A 8 -20.78 -3.28 -7.22
C SER A 8 -20.91 -4.46 -6.23
N PRO A 9 -21.85 -5.40 -6.46
CA PRO A 9 -22.06 -6.55 -5.57
C PRO A 9 -20.78 -7.36 -5.30
N ALA A 10 -19.92 -7.52 -6.32
CA ALA A 10 -18.63 -8.19 -6.19
C ALA A 10 -17.66 -7.45 -5.25
N HIS A 11 -17.63 -6.12 -5.29
CA HIS A 11 -16.78 -5.31 -4.40
C HIS A 11 -17.34 -5.25 -2.98
N LEU A 12 -18.66 -5.22 -2.82
CA LEU A 12 -19.31 -5.37 -1.52
C LEU A 12 -19.01 -6.75 -0.93
N ALA A 13 -19.02 -7.82 -1.73
CA ALA A 13 -18.65 -9.16 -1.28
C ALA A 13 -17.15 -9.27 -0.91
N ALA A 14 -16.24 -8.65 -1.68
CA ALA A 14 -14.82 -8.61 -1.34
C ALA A 14 -14.54 -7.79 -0.06
N PHE A 15 -15.19 -6.63 0.08
CA PHE A 15 -15.09 -5.81 1.28
C PHE A 15 -15.77 -6.49 2.49
N ALA A 16 -16.91 -7.14 2.30
CA ALA A 16 -17.59 -7.91 3.32
C ALA A 16 -16.76 -9.11 3.76
N ARG A 17 -16.09 -9.82 2.83
CA ARG A 17 -15.11 -10.87 3.18
C ARG A 17 -13.94 -10.32 3.97
N TYR A 18 -13.38 -9.17 3.59
CA TYR A 18 -12.32 -8.51 4.36
C TYR A 18 -12.79 -8.10 5.77
N VAL A 19 -13.98 -7.50 5.88
CA VAL A 19 -14.56 -7.10 7.17
C VAL A 19 -14.98 -8.32 8.00
N ALA A 20 -15.46 -9.39 7.38
CA ALA A 20 -15.82 -10.65 8.03
C ALA A 20 -14.58 -11.39 8.52
N GLU A 21 -13.52 -11.52 7.73
CA GLU A 21 -12.22 -12.04 8.18
C GLU A 21 -11.65 -11.18 9.32
N SER A 22 -11.83 -9.86 9.23
CA SER A 22 -11.45 -8.93 10.31
C SER A 22 -12.37 -8.97 11.55
N ARG A 23 -13.56 -9.59 11.45
CA ARG A 23 -14.56 -9.74 12.53
C ARG A 23 -14.59 -11.14 13.13
N HIS A 24 -14.28 -12.20 12.38
CA HIS A 24 -14.21 -13.58 12.88
C HIS A 24 -13.13 -13.72 13.96
N VAL A 25 -12.01 -13.01 13.81
CA VAL A 25 -11.00 -12.81 14.87
C VAL A 25 -11.60 -12.22 16.16
N ASN A 26 -12.54 -11.27 16.04
CA ASN A 26 -13.06 -10.55 17.20
C ASN A 26 -14.11 -11.36 17.98
N THR A 27 -14.80 -12.31 17.36
CA THR A 27 -15.88 -13.12 17.98
C THR A 27 -15.37 -14.40 18.65
N GLU A 28 -14.19 -14.90 18.27
CA GLU A 28 -13.64 -16.14 18.82
C GLU A 28 -12.82 -15.92 20.11
N CYS A 29 -12.50 -14.66 20.45
CA CYS A 29 -11.70 -14.30 21.63
C CYS A 29 -12.50 -14.22 22.94
N ASP A 30 -13.84 -14.31 22.89
CA ASP A 30 -14.69 -14.21 24.09
C ASP A 30 -14.71 -15.50 24.94
N LEU A 31 -14.27 -16.64 24.40
CA LEU A 31 -14.28 -17.93 25.11
C LEU A 31 -12.98 -18.25 25.88
N VAL A 32 -11.90 -17.51 25.68
CA VAL A 32 -10.58 -17.79 26.31
C VAL A 32 -10.38 -16.96 27.59
N HIS A 33 -11.45 -16.36 28.11
CA HIS A 33 -11.38 -15.33 29.14
C HIS A 33 -11.24 -15.81 30.59
N HIS A 34 -11.24 -17.13 30.86
CA HIS A 34 -11.24 -17.64 32.24
C HIS A 34 -9.87 -18.16 32.74
N SER A 35 -8.81 -18.16 31.93
CA SER A 35 -7.55 -18.84 32.29
C SER A 35 -6.38 -17.92 32.67
N VAL A 36 -6.52 -16.60 32.56
CA VAL A 36 -5.37 -15.67 32.58
C VAL A 36 -5.06 -15.08 33.96
N GLU A 37 -5.90 -15.29 34.97
CA GLU A 37 -5.67 -14.68 36.31
C GLU A 37 -4.64 -15.39 37.20
N HIS A 38 -4.10 -16.55 36.80
CA HIS A 38 -3.08 -17.25 37.58
C HIS A 38 -1.82 -17.52 36.75
N GLY A 39 -0.88 -16.57 36.72
CA GLY A 39 0.42 -16.84 36.09
C GLY A 39 1.40 -15.69 35.91
N LEU A 40 1.38 -14.63 36.73
CA LEU A 40 2.44 -13.61 36.70
C LEU A 40 3.61 -13.99 37.62
N LYS A 41 4.23 -15.15 37.38
CA LYS A 41 5.59 -15.46 37.85
C LYS A 41 6.28 -16.34 36.80
N SER A 42 7.53 -15.98 36.47
CA SER A 42 8.50 -16.61 35.55
C SER A 42 8.24 -16.53 34.05
N ASP A 43 8.80 -15.49 33.39
CA ASP A 43 9.87 -15.64 32.38
C ASP A 43 10.13 -14.32 31.63
N SER A 44 11.10 -13.56 32.13
CA SER A 44 11.46 -12.21 31.70
C SER A 44 12.24 -12.12 30.39
N GLN A 45 12.16 -13.11 29.48
CA GLN A 45 12.94 -13.08 28.22
C GLN A 45 12.12 -13.22 26.93
N HIS A 46 10.81 -13.51 26.98
CA HIS A 46 9.96 -13.54 25.77
C HIS A 46 8.78 -12.56 25.76
N ILE A 47 8.43 -11.96 26.90
CA ILE A 47 7.31 -11.02 27.07
C ILE A 47 7.57 -9.65 26.41
N GLY A 48 8.83 -9.33 26.07
CA GLY A 48 9.22 -8.05 25.47
C GLY A 48 8.75 -7.81 24.03
N LYS A 49 8.21 -8.82 23.31
CA LYS A 49 7.86 -8.69 21.88
C LYS A 49 6.41 -8.33 21.60
N MET A 50 5.50 -8.40 22.59
CA MET A 50 4.07 -8.10 22.42
C MET A 50 3.65 -6.79 23.10
N MET A 51 4.63 -6.02 23.57
CA MET A 51 4.43 -4.68 24.13
C MET A 51 4.34 -3.65 23.01
N CYS A 52 3.41 -2.72 23.13
CA CYS A 52 3.28 -1.62 22.19
C CYS A 52 4.35 -0.55 22.44
N GLY A 53 5.16 -0.18 21.45
CA GLY A 53 6.19 0.85 21.58
C GLY A 53 5.69 2.29 21.79
N VAL A 54 4.37 2.52 21.78
CA VAL A 54 3.75 3.84 22.02
C VAL A 54 3.07 3.94 23.38
N CYS A 55 2.23 2.95 23.74
CA CYS A 55 1.49 2.97 25.00
C CYS A 55 2.12 2.10 26.10
N LEU A 56 3.17 1.33 25.77
CA LEU A 56 3.89 0.41 26.66
C LEU A 56 3.03 -0.70 27.31
N ASP A 57 1.78 -0.86 26.87
CA ASP A 57 0.93 -1.97 27.27
C ASP A 57 1.23 -3.23 26.46
N VAL A 58 1.01 -4.40 27.08
CA VAL A 58 0.91 -5.67 26.38
C VAL A 58 -0.40 -5.69 25.57
N VAL A 59 -0.31 -5.80 24.25
CA VAL A 59 -1.48 -5.68 23.35
C VAL A 59 -2.54 -6.74 23.63
N LEU A 60 -2.12 -7.98 23.94
CA LEU A 60 -3.02 -9.09 24.24
C LEU A 60 -3.68 -8.96 25.62
N ALA A 61 -3.08 -8.22 26.56
CA ALA A 61 -3.62 -8.04 27.90
C ALA A 61 -4.69 -6.93 27.98
N LYS A 62 -5.04 -6.29 26.86
CA LYS A 62 -6.05 -5.22 26.86
C LYS A 62 -7.43 -5.77 27.19
N GLU A 63 -8.17 -5.02 28.02
CA GLU A 63 -9.51 -5.39 28.49
C GLU A 63 -10.48 -5.66 27.34
N ARG A 64 -10.46 -4.80 26.31
CA ARG A 64 -11.38 -4.93 25.16
C ARG A 64 -10.81 -5.86 24.08
N PRO A 65 -11.52 -6.92 23.66
CA PRO A 65 -11.07 -7.83 22.59
C PRO A 65 -10.78 -7.11 21.28
N VAL A 66 -11.55 -6.07 20.95
CA VAL A 66 -11.36 -5.25 19.73
C VAL A 66 -9.99 -4.55 19.71
N GLU A 67 -9.38 -4.34 20.87
CA GLU A 67 -8.09 -3.67 21.04
C GLU A 67 -6.91 -4.63 21.05
N ARG A 68 -7.16 -5.94 21.15
CA ARG A 68 -6.17 -7.03 21.05
C ARG A 68 -5.83 -7.32 19.59
N SER A 69 -5.51 -6.27 18.85
CA SER A 69 -5.06 -6.39 17.47
C SER A 69 -3.82 -5.55 17.25
N PHE A 70 -2.91 -6.10 16.48
CA PHE A 70 -1.63 -5.52 16.14
C PHE A 70 -1.72 -4.70 14.86
N GLY A 71 -1.00 -3.58 14.87
CA GLY A 71 -0.74 -2.76 13.70
C GLY A 71 0.66 -3.04 13.17
N ILE A 72 0.79 -3.94 12.20
CA ILE A 72 2.08 -4.34 11.64
C ILE A 72 2.49 -3.37 10.52
N LEU A 73 3.71 -2.83 10.61
CA LEU A 73 4.30 -2.00 9.57
C LEU A 73 5.12 -2.86 8.61
N PRO A 74 5.05 -2.63 7.28
CA PRO A 74 5.79 -3.45 6.32
C PRO A 74 7.31 -3.27 6.44
N ASN A 75 7.75 -2.04 6.71
CA ASN A 75 9.16 -1.65 6.61
C ASN A 75 9.92 -1.68 7.94
N CYS A 76 9.31 -2.16 9.03
CA CYS A 76 10.00 -2.35 10.31
C CYS A 76 9.37 -3.47 11.15
N ARG A 77 10.03 -3.91 12.21
CA ARG A 77 9.54 -4.98 13.12
C ARG A 77 9.05 -4.48 14.48
N HIS A 78 8.74 -3.19 14.58
CA HIS A 78 8.23 -2.61 15.82
C HIS A 78 6.76 -2.96 16.02
N CYS A 79 6.40 -3.30 17.27
CA CYS A 79 5.07 -3.74 17.66
C CYS A 79 4.22 -2.56 18.13
N TYR A 80 3.01 -2.45 17.58
CA TYR A 80 2.06 -1.40 17.96
C TYR A 80 0.65 -1.94 18.12
N CYS A 81 -0.06 -1.41 19.12
CA CYS A 81 -1.49 -1.61 19.26
C CYS A 81 -2.25 -0.93 18.11
N LEU A 82 -3.36 -1.52 17.65
CA LEU A 82 -4.13 -0.97 16.52
C LEU A 82 -4.57 0.48 16.74
N LYS A 83 -5.02 0.82 17.96
CA LYS A 83 -5.40 2.19 18.31
C LYS A 83 -4.24 3.18 18.23
N CYS A 84 -3.07 2.76 18.68
CA CYS A 84 -1.86 3.56 18.77
C CYS A 84 -1.41 3.96 17.35
N ILE A 85 -1.30 2.99 16.45
CA ILE A 85 -0.89 3.25 15.06
C ILE A 85 -1.95 4.03 14.27
N GLN A 86 -3.25 3.85 14.58
CA GLN A 86 -4.33 4.62 13.97
C GLN A 86 -4.28 6.10 14.38
N SER A 87 -4.07 6.37 15.66
CA SER A 87 -3.91 7.75 16.16
C SER A 87 -2.63 8.38 15.60
N TRP A 88 -1.54 7.63 15.56
CA TRP A 88 -0.28 8.07 14.96
C TRP A 88 -0.43 8.45 13.48
N LYS A 89 -1.10 7.60 12.70
CA LYS A 89 -1.41 7.91 11.29
C LYS A 89 -2.25 9.18 11.15
N ARG A 90 -3.22 9.42 12.04
CA ARG A 90 -4.03 10.65 12.03
C ARG A 90 -3.19 11.90 12.28
N VAL A 91 -2.27 11.85 13.24
CA VAL A 91 -1.35 12.95 13.53
C VAL A 91 -0.45 13.24 12.32
N LEU A 92 0.15 12.22 11.72
CA LEU A 92 1.01 12.41 10.55
C LEU A 92 0.24 12.90 9.33
N TYR A 93 -0.98 12.42 9.13
CA TYR A 93 -1.86 12.90 8.06
C TYR A 93 -2.20 14.38 8.22
N ALA A 94 -2.49 14.84 9.44
CA ALA A 94 -2.70 16.26 9.73
C ALA A 94 -1.47 17.11 9.41
N GLN A 95 -0.27 16.55 9.62
CA GLN A 95 1.01 17.18 9.27
C GLN A 95 1.41 17.01 7.79
N LYS A 96 0.55 16.40 6.95
CA LYS A 96 0.86 16.04 5.54
C LYS A 96 2.14 15.18 5.39
N LYS A 97 2.47 14.38 6.41
CA LYS A 97 3.63 13.47 6.41
C LYS A 97 3.21 12.03 6.10
N PRO A 98 4.08 11.24 5.44
CA PRO A 98 3.81 9.81 5.26
C PRO A 98 3.84 9.09 6.61
N LEU A 99 3.17 7.94 6.70
CA LEU A 99 3.18 7.12 7.93
C LEU A 99 4.62 6.65 8.21
N ALA A 100 5.17 7.01 9.36
CA ALA A 100 6.51 6.56 9.74
C ALA A 100 6.43 5.74 11.01
N CYS A 101 7.38 4.84 11.22
CA CYS A 101 7.52 4.16 12.50
C CYS A 101 7.85 5.18 13.63
N PRO A 102 7.12 5.19 14.76
CA PRO A 102 7.46 6.01 15.93
C PRO A 102 8.90 5.83 16.43
N GLU A 103 9.41 4.59 16.41
CA GLU A 103 10.73 4.25 16.96
C GLU A 103 11.85 4.48 15.94
N CYS A 104 11.82 3.79 14.79
CA CYS A 104 12.91 3.83 13.82
C CYS A 104 12.72 4.81 12.65
N ARG A 105 11.59 5.53 12.60
CA ARG A 105 11.23 6.46 11.52
C ARG A 105 11.21 5.87 10.11
N ALA A 106 11.25 4.55 9.97
CA ALA A 106 11.07 3.87 8.69
C ALA A 106 9.74 4.31 8.05
N VAL A 107 9.83 4.91 6.86
CA VAL A 107 8.68 5.43 6.13
C VAL A 107 7.88 4.27 5.56
N SER A 108 6.57 4.34 5.70
CA SER A 108 5.58 3.38 5.22
C SER A 108 4.35 4.13 4.70
N HIS A 109 3.57 3.52 3.81
CA HIS A 109 2.33 4.16 3.33
C HIS A 109 1.07 3.60 4.01
N TYR A 110 1.18 2.42 4.59
CA TYR A 110 0.08 1.69 5.21
C TYR A 110 0.58 0.83 6.37
N TYR A 111 -0.35 0.40 7.21
CA TYR A 111 -0.14 -0.62 8.23
C TYR A 111 -1.14 -1.76 7.95
N ILE A 112 -0.82 -2.96 8.42
CA ILE A 112 -1.65 -4.15 8.28
C ILE A 112 -2.24 -4.46 9.65
N LYS A 113 -3.56 -4.64 9.73
CA LYS A 113 -4.23 -5.14 10.94
C LYS A 113 -4.02 -6.67 11.02
N SER A 114 -3.57 -7.16 12.16
CA SER A 114 -3.46 -8.60 12.46
C SER A 114 -3.99 -8.89 13.87
N SER A 115 -4.57 -10.07 14.08
CA SER A 115 -4.89 -10.64 15.39
C SER A 115 -3.63 -11.02 16.15
N ASP A 116 -2.71 -11.62 15.41
CA ASP A 116 -1.53 -12.29 15.95
C ASP A 116 -0.28 -11.51 15.58
N TRP A 117 0.71 -11.56 16.48
CA TRP A 117 2.00 -10.95 16.25
C TRP A 117 2.90 -11.91 15.47
N VAL A 118 3.34 -11.45 14.31
CA VAL A 118 4.21 -12.22 13.42
C VAL A 118 5.67 -11.91 13.75
N VAL A 119 6.39 -12.92 14.26
CA VAL A 119 7.81 -12.81 14.62
C VAL A 119 8.70 -13.12 13.42
N ASP A 120 8.32 -14.12 12.61
CA ASP A 120 9.12 -14.57 11.49
C ASP A 120 9.00 -13.62 10.28
N GLU A 121 10.12 -13.42 9.57
CA GLU A 121 10.14 -12.54 8.41
C GLU A 121 9.42 -13.17 7.22
N ALA A 122 9.51 -14.49 7.01
CA ALA A 122 8.83 -15.13 5.89
C ALA A 122 7.30 -15.03 6.06
N GLU A 123 6.81 -15.28 7.28
CA GLU A 123 5.40 -15.08 7.63
C GLU A 123 4.98 -13.61 7.46
N LYS A 124 5.83 -12.66 7.85
CA LYS A 124 5.56 -11.22 7.66
C LYS A 124 5.44 -10.86 6.18
N GLN A 125 6.33 -11.40 5.34
CA GLN A 125 6.27 -11.19 3.90
C GLN A 125 5.02 -11.81 3.29
N ALA A 126 4.62 -13.01 3.73
CA ALA A 126 3.37 -13.64 3.32
C ALA A 126 2.15 -12.78 3.70
N LEU A 127 2.14 -12.21 4.90
CA LEU A 127 1.09 -11.28 5.35
C LEU A 127 1.04 -10.01 4.50
N ILE A 128 2.20 -9.42 4.18
CA ILE A 128 2.30 -8.25 3.29
C ILE A 128 1.75 -8.58 1.89
N GLN A 129 2.10 -9.75 1.35
CA GLN A 129 1.61 -10.20 0.05
C GLN A 129 0.09 -10.45 0.06
N LYS A 130 -0.44 -11.13 1.09
CA LYS A 130 -1.89 -11.32 1.29
C LYS A 130 -2.61 -9.97 1.33
N HIS A 131 -2.08 -9.02 2.09
CA HIS A 131 -2.64 -7.66 2.18
C HIS A 131 -2.62 -6.95 0.82
N LYS A 132 -1.51 -6.99 0.07
CA LYS A 132 -1.40 -6.38 -1.27
C LYS A 132 -2.42 -6.99 -2.26
N LYS A 133 -2.59 -8.31 -2.26
CA LYS A 133 -3.58 -8.99 -3.12
C LYS A 133 -5.01 -8.55 -2.80
N LEU A 134 -5.35 -8.47 -1.51
CA LEU A 134 -6.68 -8.00 -1.06
C LEU A 134 -6.91 -6.54 -1.45
N MET A 135 -5.91 -5.68 -1.30
CA MET A 135 -6.03 -4.27 -1.68
C MET A 135 -6.08 -4.07 -3.20
N ALA A 136 -5.41 -4.91 -3.99
CA ALA A 136 -5.49 -4.89 -5.45
C ALA A 136 -6.88 -5.28 -5.96
N ALA A 137 -7.57 -6.19 -5.26
CA ALA A 137 -8.93 -6.62 -5.61
C ALA A 137 -10.01 -5.58 -5.25
N ILE A 138 -9.69 -4.57 -4.44
CA ILE A 138 -10.62 -3.52 -4.03
C ILE A 138 -10.31 -2.26 -4.86
N PRO A 139 -11.19 -1.81 -5.77
CA PRO A 139 -10.94 -0.61 -6.55
C PRO A 139 -10.88 0.62 -5.64
N CYS A 140 -9.83 1.42 -5.82
CA CYS A 140 -9.66 2.64 -5.04
C CYS A 140 -10.80 3.64 -5.32
N ARG A 141 -11.56 3.99 -4.29
CA ARG A 141 -12.66 4.97 -4.35
C ARG A 141 -12.23 6.35 -4.87
N TYR A 142 -10.97 6.74 -4.67
CA TYR A 142 -10.44 8.01 -5.19
C TYR A 142 -10.20 7.96 -6.70
N VAL A 143 -9.72 6.82 -7.20
CA VAL A 143 -9.47 6.59 -8.63
C VAL A 143 -10.78 6.42 -9.40
N SER A 144 -11.76 5.69 -8.85
CA SER A 144 -13.07 5.49 -9.50
C SER A 144 -13.94 6.76 -9.59
N ARG A 145 -13.53 7.85 -8.93
CA ARG A 145 -14.16 9.19 -9.04
C ARG A 145 -13.41 10.14 -9.97
N GLY A 146 -12.46 9.65 -10.77
CA GLY A 146 -11.75 10.45 -11.77
C GLY A 146 -10.75 11.47 -11.21
N ARG A 147 -10.32 11.34 -9.95
CA ARG A 147 -9.45 12.33 -9.27
C ARG A 147 -7.98 11.91 -9.12
N GLY A 148 -7.52 10.95 -9.91
CA GLY A 148 -6.10 10.57 -9.93
C GLY A 148 -5.60 9.83 -8.67
N ILE A 149 -4.27 9.80 -8.56
CA ILE A 149 -3.39 8.79 -7.92
C ILE A 149 -3.77 8.46 -6.46
N CYS A 150 -3.74 7.16 -6.12
CA CYS A 150 -4.06 6.64 -4.80
C CYS A 150 -2.90 6.88 -3.79
N ASN A 151 -3.17 7.64 -2.72
CA ASN A 151 -2.19 7.95 -1.65
C ASN A 151 -1.84 6.75 -0.73
N LEU A 152 -2.51 5.60 -0.88
CA LEU A 152 -2.18 4.35 -0.18
C LEU A 152 -1.05 3.54 -0.88
N GLY A 153 -0.53 4.06 -1.99
CA GLY A 153 0.43 3.39 -2.86
C GLY A 153 -0.20 2.98 -4.19
N PRO A 154 0.62 2.71 -5.22
CA PRO A 154 0.12 2.33 -6.54
C PRO A 154 -0.65 1.02 -6.43
N SER A 155 -1.96 1.06 -6.70
CA SER A 155 -2.70 -0.13 -7.05
C SER A 155 -2.14 -0.66 -8.38
N PRO A 156 -1.90 -1.97 -8.55
CA PRO A 156 -1.32 -2.53 -9.77
C PRO A 156 -2.24 -2.45 -11.01
N VAL A 157 -3.38 -1.77 -10.93
CA VAL A 157 -4.35 -1.63 -12.02
C VAL A 157 -4.40 -0.24 -12.66
N SER A 158 -3.42 0.65 -12.42
CA SER A 158 -3.29 1.86 -13.25
C SER A 158 -2.26 1.66 -14.38
N PHE A 159 -2.46 0.64 -15.21
CA PHE A 159 -2.01 0.73 -16.60
C PHE A 159 -2.90 1.77 -17.27
N ASN A 160 -2.49 3.03 -17.10
CA ASN A 160 -3.21 4.17 -17.63
C ASN A 160 -3.06 4.11 -19.16
N ILE A 161 -4.17 4.00 -19.89
CA ILE A 161 -4.20 4.15 -21.36
C ILE A 161 -3.44 5.41 -21.79
N HIS A 162 -3.44 6.44 -20.94
CA HIS A 162 -2.69 7.67 -21.13
C HIS A 162 -1.15 7.49 -21.12
N THR A 163 -0.59 6.52 -20.39
CA THR A 163 0.84 6.21 -20.41
C THR A 163 1.23 5.50 -21.70
N LEU A 164 0.40 4.55 -22.16
CA LEU A 164 0.60 3.87 -23.45
C LEU A 164 0.43 4.85 -24.61
N LEU A 165 -0.57 5.74 -24.56
CA LEU A 165 -0.76 6.79 -25.55
C LEU A 165 0.41 7.76 -25.56
N ARG A 166 0.95 8.15 -24.39
CA ARG A 166 2.14 9.00 -24.30
C ARG A 166 3.38 8.31 -24.86
N MET A 167 3.58 7.01 -24.58
CA MET A 167 4.68 6.25 -25.18
C MET A 167 4.51 6.10 -26.69
N PHE A 168 3.30 5.83 -27.17
CA PHE A 168 2.97 5.75 -28.59
C PHE A 168 3.21 7.08 -29.30
N LEU A 169 2.77 8.20 -28.72
CA LEU A 169 3.01 9.54 -29.28
C LEU A 169 4.51 9.89 -29.31
N LEU A 170 5.26 9.54 -28.27
CA LEU A 170 6.72 9.72 -28.26
C LEU A 170 7.40 8.87 -29.35
N TYR A 171 6.97 7.62 -29.53
CA TYR A 171 7.47 6.73 -30.57
C TYR A 171 7.17 7.26 -31.99
N VAL A 172 5.93 7.65 -32.26
CA VAL A 172 5.52 8.24 -33.55
C VAL A 172 6.29 9.53 -33.82
N SER A 173 6.46 10.39 -32.82
CA SER A 173 7.25 11.62 -32.99
C SER A 173 8.71 11.36 -33.34
N SER A 174 9.34 10.35 -32.72
CA SER A 174 10.73 9.95 -33.03
C SER A 174 10.86 9.38 -34.45
N MET A 175 9.90 8.56 -34.89
CA MET A 175 9.85 8.04 -36.26
C MET A 175 9.69 9.15 -37.30
N LEU A 176 8.83 10.14 -37.04
CA LEU A 176 8.64 11.30 -37.91
C LEU A 176 9.89 12.16 -38.00
N VAL A 177 10.55 12.44 -36.86
CA VAL A 177 11.82 13.18 -36.85
C VAL A 177 12.87 12.45 -37.69
N SER A 178 12.99 11.13 -37.55
CA SER A 178 13.94 10.33 -38.32
C SER A 178 13.68 10.40 -39.82
N LEU A 179 12.42 10.28 -40.25
CA LEU A 179 12.01 10.41 -41.66
C LEU A 179 12.25 11.81 -42.23
N LEU A 180 11.98 12.86 -41.45
CA LEU A 180 12.23 14.24 -41.86
C LEU A 180 13.74 14.51 -42.01
N THR A 181 14.55 13.98 -41.09
CA THR A 181 16.01 14.13 -41.19
C THR A 181 16.59 13.41 -42.40
N SER A 182 16.13 12.19 -42.71
CA SER A 182 16.61 11.48 -43.90
C SER A 182 16.16 12.14 -45.20
N TYR A 183 14.91 12.66 -45.24
CA TYR A 183 14.42 13.43 -46.38
C TYR A 183 15.19 14.73 -46.60
N LEU A 184 15.49 15.48 -45.53
CA LEU A 184 16.32 16.69 -45.62
C LEU A 184 17.73 16.39 -46.12
N VAL A 185 18.36 15.33 -45.61
CA VAL A 185 19.68 14.89 -46.11
C VAL A 185 19.61 14.55 -47.60
N PHE A 186 18.56 13.85 -48.03
CA PHE A 186 18.35 13.54 -49.44
C PHE A 186 18.19 14.79 -50.31
N ILE A 187 17.40 15.77 -49.87
CA ILE A 187 17.24 17.05 -50.56
C ILE A 187 18.57 17.81 -50.63
N ILE A 188 19.34 17.84 -49.54
CA ILE A 188 20.66 18.50 -49.52
C ILE A 188 21.61 17.85 -50.52
N VAL A 189 21.66 16.52 -50.57
CA VAL A 189 22.49 15.78 -51.53
C VAL A 189 22.05 16.04 -52.97
N LEU A 190 20.73 16.07 -53.24
CA LEU A 190 20.21 16.41 -54.56
C LEU A 190 20.54 17.85 -54.96
N CYS A 191 20.36 18.82 -54.05
CA CYS A 191 20.71 20.21 -54.30
C CYS A 191 22.21 20.35 -54.58
N PHE A 192 23.06 19.65 -53.84
CA PHE A 192 24.51 19.64 -54.06
C PHE A 192 24.87 18.99 -55.40
N ALA A 193 24.22 17.88 -55.76
CA ALA A 193 24.42 17.24 -57.06
C ALA A 193 23.99 18.15 -58.22
N VAL A 194 22.84 18.83 -58.11
CA VAL A 194 22.40 19.82 -59.12
C VAL A 194 23.36 20.99 -59.20
N TYR A 195 23.81 21.52 -58.05
CA TYR A 195 24.79 22.62 -58.01
C TYR A 195 26.10 22.26 -58.71
N LEU A 196 26.63 21.06 -58.47
CA LEU A 196 27.84 20.58 -59.16
C LEU A 196 27.64 20.34 -60.67
N ASN A 197 26.42 20.06 -61.12
CA ASN A 197 26.12 19.89 -62.54
C ASN A 197 25.85 21.21 -63.29
N THR A 198 25.76 22.35 -62.59
CA THR A 198 25.56 23.68 -63.19
C THR A 198 26.85 24.48 -63.38
N ASP A 199 27.98 23.99 -62.89
CA ASP A 199 29.32 24.61 -62.99
C ASP A 199 30.16 24.09 -64.18
N ASP A 200 29.59 23.23 -65.05
CA ASP A 200 30.13 22.83 -66.38
C ASP A 200 29.40 23.58 -67.52
#